data_AF-A0A7S3IDY0-F1
#
_entry.id   AF-A0A7S3IDY0-F1
#
_cell.length_a   1.000
_cell.length_b   1.000
_cell.length_c   1.000
_cell.angle_alpha   90.00
_cell.angle_beta   90.00
_cell.angle_gamma   90.00
#
_symmetry.space_group_name_H-M   'P 1'
#
loop_
_entity.id
_entity.type
_entity.pdbx_description
1 polymer ?
#
loop_
_entity_poly.entity_id
_entity_poly.type
_entity_poly.pdbx_seq_one_letter_code
_entity_poly.pdbx_strand_id
1 'polypeptide(L)'
;MEEIKQIYGMEEPALTELEWPTLHSFPETPGRNYWTMSTFFDSCKVPQILMGIEMIDKGLVEKSYQDLSLDMRKTVYRQYLHISGGKVLDPKTFGAFFPPVFENPTKFIMPQPELIPILQKLREQGKTLFIATNSHFGYMELIMSTTLGPKWREYFDFVFCFCRKPAFFSESNPMYVVEHTDPMLKGKKLDTFIDLVKDSSITYLEGNAHLFQ
;
A
#
# COMPACT_ATOMS: atom_id res chain seq x y z
N MET A 1 29.48 -12.00 -17.99
CA MET A 1 28.58 -12.65 -18.96
C MET A 1 28.58 -14.17 -18.80
N GLU A 2 29.74 -14.83 -18.71
CA GLU A 2 29.81 -16.29 -18.53
C GLU A 2 29.11 -16.79 -17.24
N GLU A 3 29.32 -16.12 -16.11
CA GLU A 3 28.67 -16.47 -14.83
C GLU A 3 27.13 -16.31 -14.88
N ILE A 4 26.63 -15.29 -15.59
CA ILE A 4 25.19 -15.07 -15.79
C ILE A 4 24.61 -16.24 -16.59
N LYS A 5 25.29 -16.64 -17.68
CA LYS A 5 24.88 -17.78 -18.51
C LYS A 5 24.92 -19.10 -17.73
N GLN A 6 25.89 -19.27 -16.84
CA GLN A 6 25.98 -20.45 -15.98
C GLN A 6 24.82 -20.55 -14.98
N ILE A 7 24.39 -19.42 -14.41
CA ILE A 7 23.30 -19.38 -13.42
C ILE A 7 21.92 -19.48 -14.09
N TYR A 8 21.70 -18.73 -15.18
CA TYR A 8 20.38 -18.58 -15.80
C TYR A 8 20.17 -19.46 -17.04
N GLY A 9 21.21 -20.12 -17.55
CA GLY A 9 21.15 -20.92 -18.77
C GLY A 9 21.05 -20.10 -20.07
N MET A 10 21.14 -18.77 -19.99
CA MET A 10 21.05 -17.85 -21.13
C MET A 10 21.89 -16.58 -20.90
N GLU A 11 22.37 -15.96 -21.98
CA GLU A 11 23.27 -14.80 -21.91
C GLU A 11 22.55 -13.52 -21.48
N GLU A 12 21.28 -13.37 -21.87
CA GLU A 12 20.45 -12.20 -21.57
C GLU A 12 19.12 -12.66 -20.96
N PRO A 13 19.09 -13.01 -19.66
CA PRO A 13 17.85 -13.36 -19.00
C PRO A 13 16.91 -12.15 -18.99
N ALA A 14 15.75 -12.30 -19.65
CA ALA A 14 14.72 -11.29 -19.68
C ALA A 14 13.54 -11.69 -18.79
N LEU A 15 13.07 -10.76 -17.95
CA LEU A 15 11.78 -10.90 -17.29
C LEU A 15 10.69 -10.68 -18.34
N THR A 16 10.10 -11.75 -18.85
CA THR A 16 9.10 -11.69 -19.93
C THR A 16 7.70 -11.35 -19.42
N GLU A 17 7.41 -11.65 -18.15
CA GLU A 17 6.12 -11.37 -17.52
C GLU A 17 6.32 -10.89 -16.08
N LEU A 18 5.58 -9.85 -15.69
CA LEU A 18 5.51 -9.41 -14.31
C LEU A 18 4.38 -10.16 -13.62
N GLU A 19 4.70 -11.23 -12.89
CA GLU A 19 3.77 -11.78 -11.92
C GLU A 19 3.74 -10.86 -10.69
N TRP A 20 2.60 -10.21 -10.45
CA TRP A 20 2.41 -9.45 -9.23
C TRP A 20 2.44 -10.44 -8.06
N PRO A 21 3.33 -10.25 -7.07
CA PRO A 21 3.36 -11.13 -5.91
C PRO A 21 2.03 -10.98 -5.17
N THR A 22 1.14 -11.98 -5.30
CA THR A 22 -0.06 -12.02 -4.47
C THR A 22 0.34 -12.44 -3.06
N LEU A 23 -0.44 -12.05 -2.05
CA LEU A 23 -0.29 -12.51 -0.67
C LEU A 23 -0.18 -14.05 -0.56
N HIS A 24 -0.68 -14.78 -1.57
CA HIS A 24 -0.84 -16.22 -1.57
C HIS A 24 0.06 -16.96 -2.57
N SER A 25 0.80 -16.26 -3.43
CA SER A 25 1.60 -16.87 -4.50
C SER A 25 3.08 -16.55 -4.33
N PHE A 26 3.76 -17.34 -3.51
CA PHE A 26 5.07 -17.81 -3.95
C PHE A 26 4.89 -19.28 -4.30
N PRO A 27 5.17 -19.68 -5.54
CA PRO A 27 5.26 -21.10 -5.80
C PRO A 27 6.33 -21.69 -4.89
N GLU A 28 5.98 -22.73 -4.13
CA GLU A 28 6.96 -23.60 -3.48
C GLU A 28 7.83 -24.33 -4.52
N THR A 29 7.50 -24.17 -5.81
CA THR A 29 8.13 -24.78 -6.98
C THR A 29 9.36 -23.97 -7.42
N PRO A 30 10.58 -24.55 -7.38
CA PRO A 30 11.79 -23.92 -7.89
C PRO A 30 11.68 -23.58 -9.38
N GLY A 31 12.04 -22.35 -9.78
CA GLY A 31 12.07 -21.91 -11.19
C GLY A 31 11.13 -20.74 -11.54
N ARG A 32 10.26 -20.33 -10.62
CA ARG A 32 9.40 -19.12 -10.73
C ARG A 32 9.60 -18.16 -9.55
N ASN A 33 10.85 -18.02 -9.12
CA ASN A 33 11.23 -17.44 -7.82
C ASN A 33 11.79 -16.01 -7.92
N TYR A 34 11.20 -15.16 -8.76
CA TYR A 34 11.63 -13.77 -8.86
C TYR A 34 10.79 -12.89 -7.93
N TRP A 35 11.46 -12.12 -7.09
CA TRP A 35 10.83 -11.04 -6.35
C TRP A 35 11.16 -9.71 -7.02
N THR A 36 10.17 -9.11 -7.68
CA THR A 36 10.31 -7.78 -8.25
C THR A 36 10.16 -6.70 -7.18
N MET A 37 11.10 -5.77 -7.18
CA MET A 37 11.15 -4.63 -6.25
C MET A 37 10.69 -3.38 -6.99
N SER A 38 9.37 -3.17 -6.98
CA SER A 38 8.71 -2.19 -7.85
C SER A 38 8.15 -0.97 -7.11
N THR A 39 8.25 -0.94 -5.78
CA THR A 39 7.69 0.13 -4.94
C THR A 39 8.79 0.82 -4.13
N PHE A 40 8.53 2.07 -3.70
CA PHE A 40 9.46 2.77 -2.82
C PHE A 40 9.69 2.03 -1.49
N PHE A 41 8.71 1.25 -1.01
CA PHE A 41 8.86 0.39 0.16
C PHE A 41 9.90 -0.71 -0.02
N ASP A 42 10.28 -1.05 -1.25
CA ASP A 42 11.32 -2.02 -1.55
C ASP A 42 12.74 -1.43 -1.47
N SER A 43 12.87 -0.10 -1.48
CA SER A 43 14.19 0.58 -1.46
C SER A 43 15.03 0.20 -0.23
N CYS A 44 14.39 0.03 0.94
CA CYS A 44 15.07 -0.41 2.15
C CYS A 44 15.30 -1.93 2.21
N LYS A 45 14.63 -2.71 1.37
CA LYS A 45 14.76 -4.18 1.32
C LYS A 45 16.00 -4.60 0.56
N VAL A 46 16.33 -3.92 -0.55
CA VAL A 46 17.53 -4.21 -1.37
C VAL A 46 18.79 -4.34 -0.51
N PRO A 47 19.20 -3.33 0.28
CA PRO A 47 20.41 -3.44 1.09
C PRO A 47 20.30 -4.54 2.15
N GLN A 48 19.12 -4.76 2.73
CA GLN A 48 18.90 -5.83 3.73
C GLN A 48 19.09 -7.22 3.14
N ILE A 49 18.61 -7.44 1.91
CA ILE A 49 18.81 -8.70 1.19
C ILE A 49 20.28 -8.90 0.85
N LEU A 50 20.97 -7.88 0.34
CA LEU A 50 22.39 -7.96 0.03
C LEU A 50 23.23 -8.30 1.27
N MET A 51 22.97 -7.63 2.40
CA MET A 51 23.63 -7.95 3.67
C MET A 51 23.30 -9.39 4.13
N GLY A 52 22.04 -9.83 3.98
CA GLY A 52 21.65 -11.19 4.33
C GLY A 52 22.37 -12.25 3.50
N ILE A 53 22.52 -12.02 2.19
CA ILE A 53 23.29 -12.90 1.29
C ILE A 53 24.74 -12.96 1.76
N GLU A 54 25.37 -11.81 2.02
CA GLU A 54 26.76 -11.76 2.49
C GLU A 54 26.96 -12.50 3.83
N MET A 55 25.99 -12.40 4.74
CA MET A 55 26.02 -13.13 6.02
C MET A 55 25.90 -14.65 5.84
N ILE A 56 25.07 -15.09 4.89
CA ILE A 56 24.92 -16.51 4.54
C ILE A 56 26.22 -17.03 3.93
N ASP A 57 26.77 -16.33 2.95
CA ASP A 57 27.99 -16.74 2.23
C ASP A 57 29.22 -16.82 3.15
N LYS A 58 29.27 -15.94 4.16
CA LYS A 58 30.32 -15.96 5.20
C LYS A 58 30.08 -17.00 6.30
N GLY A 59 28.99 -17.76 6.25
CA GLY A 59 28.62 -18.73 7.28
C GLY A 59 28.28 -18.09 8.63
N LEU A 60 27.94 -16.79 8.65
CA LEU A 60 27.53 -16.08 9.87
C LEU A 60 26.09 -16.42 10.26
N VAL A 61 25.29 -16.90 9.32
CA VAL A 61 23.91 -17.34 9.51
C VAL A 61 23.68 -18.64 8.74
N GLU A 62 23.17 -19.66 9.41
CA GLU A 62 22.81 -20.94 8.81
C GLU A 62 21.40 -20.88 8.20
N LYS A 63 21.28 -20.25 7.02
CA LYS A 63 20.03 -20.11 6.26
C LYS A 63 20.29 -20.21 4.77
N SER A 64 19.29 -20.67 4.01
CA SER A 64 19.31 -20.57 2.55
C SER A 64 18.89 -19.17 2.08
N TYR A 65 19.16 -18.83 0.82
CA TYR A 65 18.61 -17.62 0.20
C TYR A 65 17.08 -17.64 0.15
N GLN A 66 16.46 -18.83 0.08
CA GLN A 66 15.01 -18.97 0.14
C GLN A 66 14.48 -18.60 1.54
N ASP A 67 15.14 -19.05 2.61
CA ASP A 67 14.78 -18.67 3.98
C ASP A 67 14.89 -17.16 4.19
N LEU A 68 15.96 -16.54 3.70
CA LEU A 68 16.14 -15.09 3.72
C LEU A 68 14.97 -14.38 3.02
N SER A 69 14.57 -14.83 1.83
CA SER A 69 13.45 -14.25 1.10
C SER A 69 12.12 -14.33 1.87
N LEU A 70 11.88 -15.45 2.56
CA LEU A 70 10.68 -15.68 3.37
C LEU A 70 10.68 -14.80 4.62
N ASP A 71 11.83 -14.63 5.27
CA ASP A 71 11.96 -13.78 6.45
C ASP A 71 11.82 -12.30 6.12
N MET A 72 12.39 -11.86 5.00
CA MET A 72 12.18 -10.52 4.47
C MET A 72 10.70 -10.24 4.20
N ARG A 73 9.99 -11.19 3.60
CA ARG A 73 8.54 -11.09 3.39
C ARG A 73 7.78 -10.95 4.70
N LYS A 74 8.03 -11.84 5.68
CA LYS A 74 7.39 -11.80 7.00
C LYS A 74 7.64 -10.47 7.70
N THR A 75 8.85 -9.94 7.59
CA THR A 75 9.24 -8.66 8.21
C THR A 75 8.43 -7.51 7.63
N VAL A 76 8.34 -7.42 6.30
CA VAL A 76 7.53 -6.40 5.62
C VAL A 76 6.07 -6.49 6.04
N TYR A 77 5.49 -7.69 6.06
CA TYR A 77 4.10 -7.86 6.50
C TYR A 77 3.87 -7.42 7.94
N ARG A 78 4.77 -7.79 8.86
CA ARG A 78 4.66 -7.39 10.27
C ARG A 78 4.81 -5.90 10.52
N GLN A 79 5.42 -5.16 9.58
CA GLN A 79 5.64 -3.72 9.73
C GLN A 79 4.57 -2.88 9.03
N TYR A 80 4.14 -3.29 7.84
CA TYR A 80 3.28 -2.46 6.98
C TYR A 80 1.83 -2.96 6.89
N LEU A 81 1.59 -4.27 7.07
CA LEU A 81 0.25 -4.85 7.04
C LEU A 81 -0.32 -4.93 8.46
N HIS A 82 -0.83 -3.80 8.94
CA HIS A 82 -1.51 -3.68 10.24
C HIS A 82 -2.91 -4.31 10.22
N ILE A 83 -3.02 -5.51 9.66
CA ILE A 83 -4.26 -6.29 9.56
C ILE A 83 -3.94 -7.72 10.00
N SER A 84 -4.69 -8.23 10.97
CA SER A 84 -4.53 -9.59 11.48
C SER A 84 -5.88 -10.16 11.91
N GLY A 85 -6.14 -11.43 11.56
CA GLY A 85 -7.37 -12.13 11.97
C GLY A 85 -8.67 -11.43 11.54
N GLY A 86 -8.67 -10.78 10.38
CA GLY A 86 -9.84 -10.02 9.87
C GLY A 86 -10.09 -8.69 10.58
N LYS A 87 -9.16 -8.23 11.43
CA LYS A 87 -9.22 -6.93 12.10
C LYS A 87 -8.06 -6.05 11.65
N VAL A 88 -8.33 -4.77 11.51
CA VAL A 88 -7.29 -3.76 11.37
C VAL A 88 -6.76 -3.46 12.78
N LEU A 89 -5.45 -3.38 12.93
CA LEU A 89 -4.75 -3.12 14.19
C LEU A 89 -4.43 -1.63 14.28
N ASP A 90 -4.52 -1.03 15.47
CA ASP A 90 -4.28 0.41 15.63
C ASP A 90 -2.84 0.77 15.20
N PRO A 91 -2.66 1.58 14.14
CA PRO A 91 -1.33 1.92 13.64
C PRO A 91 -0.51 2.72 14.66
N LYS A 92 -1.13 3.37 15.65
CA LYS A 92 -0.38 4.07 16.72
C LYS A 92 0.41 3.11 17.62
N THR A 93 0.04 1.83 17.65
CA THR A 93 0.67 0.81 18.51
C THR A 93 1.18 -0.40 17.73
N PHE A 94 0.89 -0.49 16.43
CA PHE A 94 1.25 -1.63 15.61
C PHE A 94 2.63 -1.50 14.93
N GLY A 95 3.49 -2.47 15.19
CA GLY A 95 4.80 -2.57 14.54
C GLY A 95 5.77 -1.47 14.98
N ALA A 96 6.85 -1.31 14.23
CA ALA A 96 7.87 -0.28 14.45
C ALA A 96 7.80 0.86 13.42
N PHE A 97 7.04 0.67 12.33
CA PHE A 97 6.90 1.67 11.28
C PHE A 97 5.90 2.78 11.66
N PHE A 98 4.66 2.42 11.99
CA PHE A 98 3.60 3.42 12.16
C PHE A 98 3.72 4.26 13.44
N PRO A 99 4.03 3.72 14.63
CA PRO A 99 4.05 4.51 15.87
C PRO A 99 4.89 5.80 15.79
N PRO A 100 6.17 5.77 15.34
CA PRO A 100 6.96 7.00 15.25
C PRO A 100 6.41 8.00 14.22
N VAL A 101 5.74 7.53 13.15
CA VAL A 101 5.09 8.39 12.16
C VAL A 101 3.89 9.12 12.77
N PHE A 102 3.12 8.45 13.61
CA PHE A 102 2.00 9.08 14.34
C PHE A 102 2.49 10.03 15.44
N GLU A 103 3.60 9.71 16.10
CA GLU A 103 4.18 10.55 17.16
C GLU A 103 4.76 11.86 16.61
N ASN A 104 5.47 11.81 15.48
CA ASN A 104 6.06 12.99 14.85
C ASN A 104 5.89 12.97 13.32
N PRO A 105 4.69 13.29 12.82
CA PRO A 105 4.37 13.13 11.40
C PRO A 105 5.22 14.02 10.49
N THR A 106 5.52 15.25 10.89
CA THR A 106 6.30 16.20 10.06
C THR A 106 7.76 15.79 9.90
N LYS A 107 8.27 14.86 10.71
CA LYS A 107 9.59 14.23 10.49
C LYS A 107 9.60 13.32 9.26
N PHE A 108 8.47 12.72 8.90
CA PHE A 108 8.37 11.70 7.86
C PHE A 108 7.51 12.13 6.67
N ILE A 109 6.62 13.10 6.87
CA ILE A 109 5.66 13.59 5.89
C ILE A 109 5.97 15.06 5.65
N MET A 110 6.29 15.39 4.41
CA MET A 110 6.55 16.76 3.99
C MET A 110 5.20 17.49 3.76
N PRO A 111 4.90 18.58 4.48
CA PRO A 111 3.76 19.42 4.15
C PRO A 111 3.89 19.99 2.73
N GLN A 112 2.78 20.05 2.00
CA GLN A 112 2.74 20.55 0.62
C GLN A 112 1.57 21.54 0.44
N PRO A 113 1.55 22.67 1.16
CA PRO A 113 0.49 23.68 1.04
C PRO A 113 0.37 24.28 -0.37
N GLU A 114 1.43 24.21 -1.19
CA GLU A 114 1.45 24.67 -2.57
C GLU A 114 0.52 23.87 -3.51
N LEU A 115 0.09 22.66 -3.11
CA LEU A 115 -0.87 21.88 -3.88
C LEU A 115 -2.30 22.42 -3.75
N ILE A 116 -2.61 23.13 -2.66
CA ILE A 116 -3.96 23.65 -2.38
C ILE A 116 -4.52 24.50 -3.54
N PRO A 117 -3.81 25.55 -4.04
CA PRO A 117 -4.33 26.35 -5.14
C PRO A 117 -4.51 25.55 -6.45
N ILE A 118 -3.70 24.50 -6.67
CA ILE A 118 -3.82 23.63 -7.84
C ILE A 118 -5.12 22.81 -7.74
N LEU A 119 -5.38 22.20 -6.58
CA LEU A 119 -6.60 21.43 -6.33
C LEU A 119 -7.85 22.31 -6.44
N GLN A 120 -7.82 23.52 -5.85
CA GLN A 120 -8.92 24.49 -5.96
C GLN A 120 -9.22 24.86 -7.41
N LYS A 121 -8.18 25.20 -8.20
CA LYS A 121 -8.33 25.52 -9.62
C LYS A 121 -8.93 24.37 -10.43
N LEU A 122 -8.53 23.13 -10.16
CA LEU A 122 -9.12 21.96 -10.81
C LEU A 122 -10.62 21.84 -10.51
N ARG A 123 -11.02 22.07 -9.25
CA ARG A 123 -12.44 22.06 -8.86
C ARG A 123 -13.23 23.19 -9.52
N GLU A 124 -12.68 24.41 -9.54
CA GLU A 124 -13.29 25.57 -10.22
C GLU A 124 -13.51 25.31 -11.72
N GLN A 125 -12.65 24.51 -12.34
CA GLN A 125 -12.78 24.04 -13.73
C GLN A 125 -13.79 22.89 -13.90
N GLY A 126 -14.54 22.54 -12.86
CA GLY A 126 -15.54 21.47 -12.88
C GLY A 126 -14.95 20.06 -12.90
N LYS A 127 -13.67 19.87 -12.55
CA LYS A 127 -13.08 18.52 -12.42
C LYS A 127 -13.56 17.86 -11.15
N THR A 128 -13.92 16.58 -11.25
CA THR A 128 -14.19 15.73 -10.09
C THR A 128 -12.86 15.24 -9.52
N LEU A 129 -12.58 15.56 -8.26
CA LEU A 129 -11.36 15.15 -7.57
C LEU A 129 -11.65 14.08 -6.53
N PHE A 130 -10.81 13.07 -6.42
CA PHE A 130 -10.98 12.01 -5.43
C PHE A 130 -9.65 11.47 -4.92
N ILE A 131 -9.70 10.83 -3.76
CA ILE A 131 -8.59 10.04 -3.21
C ILE A 131 -8.98 8.56 -3.28
N ALA A 132 -8.09 7.70 -3.77
CA ALA A 132 -8.24 6.25 -3.68
C ALA A 132 -6.94 5.60 -3.20
N THR A 133 -6.89 5.24 -1.91
CA THR A 133 -5.68 4.71 -1.24
C THR A 133 -5.85 3.28 -0.74
N ASN A 134 -4.76 2.51 -0.73
CA ASN A 134 -4.71 1.20 -0.08
C ASN A 134 -4.53 1.33 1.45
N SER A 135 -4.16 2.52 1.94
CA SER A 135 -4.04 2.81 3.37
C SER A 135 -5.41 2.79 4.05
N HIS A 136 -5.44 2.38 5.32
CA HIS A 136 -6.65 2.47 6.13
C HIS A 136 -6.93 3.92 6.56
N PHE A 137 -8.16 4.19 7.00
CA PHE A 137 -8.65 5.53 7.36
C PHE A 137 -7.68 6.31 8.25
N GLY A 138 -7.31 5.77 9.43
CA GLY A 138 -6.50 6.52 10.40
C GLY A 138 -5.13 6.95 9.88
N TYR A 139 -4.48 6.14 9.04
CA TYR A 139 -3.20 6.50 8.44
C TYR A 139 -3.37 7.49 7.29
N MET A 140 -4.41 7.34 6.48
CA MET A 140 -4.77 8.33 5.45
C MET A 140 -5.04 9.69 6.08
N GLU A 141 -5.79 9.75 7.18
CA GLU A 141 -6.05 10.99 7.93
C GLU A 141 -4.77 11.72 8.31
N LEU A 142 -3.83 10.99 8.91
CA LEU A 142 -2.55 11.54 9.33
C LEU A 142 -1.77 12.13 8.14
N ILE A 143 -1.66 11.36 7.05
CA ILE A 143 -0.94 11.77 5.84
C ILE A 143 -1.58 13.03 5.25
N MET A 144 -2.89 13.01 5.03
CA MET A 144 -3.58 14.10 4.34
C MET A 144 -3.64 15.37 5.18
N SER A 145 -3.90 15.26 6.48
CA SER A 145 -3.90 16.42 7.39
C SER A 145 -2.52 17.04 7.57
N THR A 146 -1.45 16.23 7.55
CA THR A 146 -0.08 16.74 7.60
C THR A 146 0.34 17.37 6.27
N THR A 147 -0.12 16.83 5.15
CA THR A 147 0.27 17.29 3.80
C THR A 147 -0.46 18.58 3.40
N LEU A 148 -1.80 18.61 3.55
CA LEU A 148 -2.65 19.69 3.03
C LEU A 148 -3.35 20.51 4.14
N GLY A 149 -3.08 20.19 5.41
CA GLY A 149 -3.71 20.82 6.56
C GLY A 149 -5.05 20.18 6.97
N PRO A 150 -5.67 20.67 8.06
CA PRO A 150 -6.86 20.06 8.66
C PRO A 150 -8.11 20.11 7.76
N LYS A 151 -8.13 21.01 6.77
CA LYS A 151 -9.24 21.21 5.84
C LYS A 151 -9.08 20.43 4.53
N TRP A 152 -8.13 19.49 4.45
CA TRP A 152 -7.79 18.80 3.21
C TRP A 152 -8.99 18.19 2.48
N ARG A 153 -10.01 17.75 3.22
CA ARG A 153 -11.27 17.19 2.68
C ARG A 153 -11.99 18.16 1.76
N GLU A 154 -11.95 19.45 2.06
CA GLU A 154 -12.55 20.52 1.25
C GLU A 154 -11.91 20.64 -0.14
N TYR A 155 -10.91 19.83 -0.47
CA TYR A 155 -10.27 19.81 -1.80
C TYR A 155 -10.65 18.59 -2.64
N PHE A 156 -11.46 17.66 -2.12
CA PHE A 156 -11.87 16.45 -2.83
C PHE A 156 -13.39 16.28 -2.80
N ASP A 157 -13.93 15.60 -3.81
CA ASP A 157 -15.35 15.27 -3.93
C ASP A 157 -15.65 13.89 -3.34
N PHE A 158 -14.69 12.96 -3.42
CA PHE A 158 -14.80 11.62 -2.86
C PHE A 158 -13.50 11.16 -2.20
N VAL A 159 -13.63 10.39 -1.12
CA VAL A 159 -12.49 9.82 -0.38
C VAL A 159 -12.70 8.32 -0.20
N PHE A 160 -11.81 7.52 -0.80
CA PHE A 160 -11.78 6.06 -0.68
C PHE A 160 -10.49 5.62 -0.01
N CYS A 161 -10.62 4.81 1.05
CA CYS A 161 -9.52 4.17 1.74
C CYS A 161 -9.66 2.65 1.70
N PHE A 162 -8.56 1.95 1.99
CA PHE A 162 -8.47 0.50 1.92
C PHE A 162 -9.00 -0.10 0.60
N CYS A 163 -8.71 0.55 -0.54
CA CYS A 163 -9.24 0.15 -1.85
C CYS A 163 -8.75 -1.23 -2.34
N ARG A 164 -7.69 -1.80 -1.75
CA ARG A 164 -7.10 -3.09 -2.15
C ARG A 164 -6.69 -3.15 -3.63
N LYS A 165 -6.16 -2.05 -4.18
CA LYS A 165 -5.59 -2.01 -5.53
C LYS A 165 -4.54 -3.12 -5.68
N PRO A 166 -4.50 -3.84 -6.82
CA PRO A 166 -5.22 -3.53 -8.07
C PRO A 166 -6.71 -3.96 -8.12
N ALA A 167 -7.19 -4.77 -7.17
CA ALA A 167 -8.54 -5.33 -7.17
C ALA A 167 -9.66 -4.28 -7.29
N PHE A 168 -9.45 -3.07 -6.76
CA PHE A 168 -10.36 -1.94 -6.95
C PHE A 168 -10.76 -1.70 -8.41
N PHE A 169 -9.85 -1.90 -9.36
CA PHE A 169 -10.08 -1.61 -10.78
C PHE A 169 -10.51 -2.83 -11.59
N SER A 170 -10.26 -4.04 -11.08
CA SER A 170 -10.42 -5.29 -11.83
C SER A 170 -11.52 -6.21 -11.28
N GLU A 171 -12.02 -5.93 -10.08
CA GLU A 171 -13.00 -6.77 -9.39
C GLU A 171 -14.21 -5.95 -8.95
N SER A 172 -15.32 -6.63 -8.64
CA SER A 172 -16.59 -6.02 -8.20
C SER A 172 -16.81 -6.15 -6.70
N ASN A 173 -15.78 -5.82 -5.90
CA ASN A 173 -15.86 -5.91 -4.44
C ASN A 173 -16.86 -4.89 -3.86
N PRO A 174 -17.58 -5.23 -2.77
CA PRO A 174 -18.52 -4.32 -2.14
C PRO A 174 -17.82 -3.09 -1.54
N MET A 175 -18.53 -1.97 -1.52
CA MET A 175 -18.08 -0.71 -0.90
C MET A 175 -18.84 -0.45 0.39
N TYR A 176 -18.21 0.20 1.36
CA TYR A 176 -18.81 0.52 2.65
C TYR A 176 -18.55 1.98 3.01
N VAL A 177 -19.43 2.60 3.80
CA VAL A 177 -19.10 3.84 4.51
C VAL A 177 -18.20 3.49 5.70
N VAL A 178 -17.17 4.30 5.95
CA VAL A 178 -16.36 4.21 7.17
C VAL A 178 -17.22 4.61 8.36
N GLU A 179 -17.25 3.76 9.39
CA GLU A 179 -17.87 4.11 10.67
C GLU A 179 -16.96 5.09 11.44
N HIS A 180 -17.41 6.30 11.76
CA HIS A 180 -16.53 7.28 12.40
C HIS A 180 -16.30 7.02 13.89
N THR A 181 -17.20 6.26 14.54
CA THR A 181 -17.05 5.88 15.96
C THR A 181 -15.93 4.85 16.14
N ASP A 182 -15.73 4.00 15.15
CA ASP A 182 -14.56 3.17 15.01
C ASP A 182 -14.21 3.08 13.51
N PRO A 183 -13.26 3.89 13.03
CA PRO A 183 -12.88 3.87 11.62
C PRO A 183 -12.29 2.53 11.16
N MET A 184 -12.14 1.56 12.08
CA MET A 184 -11.72 0.17 11.87
C MET A 184 -12.91 -0.77 11.53
N LEU A 185 -14.15 -0.26 11.54
CA LEU A 185 -15.36 -1.02 11.23
C LEU A 185 -15.97 -0.62 9.87
N LYS A 186 -16.53 -1.64 9.21
CA LYS A 186 -17.34 -1.44 8.01
C LYS A 186 -18.72 -0.96 8.45
N GLY A 187 -19.06 0.28 8.08
CA GLY A 187 -20.39 0.83 8.27
C GLY A 187 -21.37 0.32 7.22
N LYS A 188 -22.30 1.19 6.81
CA LYS A 188 -23.32 0.87 5.80
C LYS A 188 -22.66 0.38 4.50
N LYS A 189 -23.09 -0.78 3.99
CA LYS A 189 -22.73 -1.26 2.65
C LYS A 189 -23.43 -0.43 1.58
N LEU A 190 -22.73 -0.13 0.49
CA LEU A 190 -23.29 0.48 -0.71
C LEU A 190 -23.46 -0.60 -1.77
N ASP A 191 -24.65 -0.63 -2.38
CA ASP A 191 -24.98 -1.60 -3.44
C ASP A 191 -24.87 -0.98 -4.84
N THR A 192 -24.96 0.35 -4.96
CA THR A 192 -24.91 1.05 -6.26
C THR A 192 -24.15 2.38 -6.20
N PHE A 193 -23.80 2.93 -7.38
CA PHE A 193 -23.20 4.26 -7.50
C PHE A 193 -24.12 5.38 -6.99
N ILE A 194 -25.44 5.19 -7.07
CA ILE A 194 -26.44 6.17 -6.60
C ILE A 194 -26.31 6.40 -5.09
N ASP A 195 -25.75 5.42 -4.36
CA ASP A 195 -25.49 5.54 -2.92
C ASP A 195 -24.26 6.42 -2.61
N LEU A 196 -23.46 6.79 -3.61
CA LEU A 196 -22.34 7.72 -3.42
C LEU A 196 -22.84 9.16 -3.41
N VAL A 197 -22.54 9.84 -2.31
CA VAL A 197 -22.87 11.24 -2.11
C VAL A 197 -21.59 12.04 -2.31
N LYS A 198 -21.67 13.09 -3.10
CA LYS A 198 -20.59 14.07 -3.27
C LYS A 198 -20.48 14.92 -1.99
N ASP A 199 -19.94 14.31 -0.95
CA ASP A 199 -19.76 14.89 0.38
C ASP A 199 -18.40 14.46 0.93
N SER A 200 -17.49 15.45 1.03
CA SER A 200 -16.13 15.23 1.50
C SER A 200 -16.02 14.83 2.98
N SER A 201 -17.11 14.94 3.76
CA SER A 201 -17.15 14.44 5.13
C SER A 201 -17.25 12.92 5.19
N ILE A 202 -17.79 12.30 4.14
CA ILE A 202 -17.97 10.85 4.05
C ILE A 202 -16.66 10.23 3.53
N THR A 203 -16.23 9.16 4.18
CA THR A 203 -15.15 8.31 3.67
C THR A 203 -15.68 6.93 3.36
N TYR A 204 -15.26 6.37 2.24
CA TYR A 204 -15.63 5.06 1.76
C TYR A 204 -14.48 4.07 1.93
N LEU A 205 -14.81 2.82 2.22
CA LEU A 205 -13.90 1.71 2.48
C LEU A 205 -14.06 0.63 1.40
N GLU A 206 -12.94 0.07 0.93
CA GLU A 206 -12.89 -0.96 -0.11
C GLU A 206 -13.52 -0.49 -1.44
N GLY A 207 -14.46 -1.27 -1.98
CA GLY A 207 -15.19 -0.97 -3.19
C GLY A 207 -14.49 -1.31 -4.49
N ASN A 208 -15.05 -0.78 -5.56
CA ASN A 208 -14.59 -0.98 -6.92
C ASN A 208 -14.84 0.26 -7.80
N ALA A 209 -14.05 0.39 -8.86
CA ALA A 209 -14.09 1.49 -9.81
C ALA A 209 -15.25 1.37 -10.81
N HIS A 210 -15.85 0.18 -10.97
CA HIS A 210 -17.00 -0.01 -11.86
C HIS A 210 -18.23 0.79 -11.42
N LEU A 211 -18.29 1.22 -10.17
CA LEU A 211 -19.31 2.16 -9.73
C LEU A 211 -19.24 3.50 -10.49
N PHE A 212 -18.08 3.91 -11.03
CA PHE A 212 -17.90 5.21 -11.69
C PHE A 212 -17.96 5.16 -13.23
N GLN A 213 -18.29 4.01 -13.81
CA GLN A 213 -18.35 3.77 -15.27
C GLN A 213 -19.78 3.83 -15.77
#